data_AF-A0A7W0KLT8-F1
#
_entry.id   AF-A0A7W0KLT8-F1
#
_cell.length_a   1.000
_cell.length_b   1.000
_cell.length_c   1.000
_cell.angle_alpha   90.00
_cell.angle_beta   90.00
_cell.angle_gamma   90.00
#
_symmetry.space_group_name_H-M   'P 1'
#
loop_
_entity.id
_entity.type
_entity.pdbx_description
1 polymer ?
#
loop_
_entity_poly.entity_id
_entity_poly.type
_entity_poly.pdbx_seq_one_letter_code
_entity_poly.pdbx_strand_id
1 'polypeptide(L)'
;MNRALVRGPLAGLVGTAVMTLAQHREMSMTGRRPSTVPGQVAAQLLGRTEPDAVTTLNLPMHWAHGATMGALRGALSEMGVRGVAGSAVFFALMWTGDAILYRAMGIAEWPWRWSPAELATDAGHKALYALITGATYDALAD
;
A
#
# COMPACT_ATOMS: atom_id res chain seq x y z
N MET A 1 13.93 5.78 17.59
CA MET A 1 14.16 4.38 17.14
C MET A 1 13.12 3.35 17.61
N ASN A 2 13.12 2.82 18.86
CA ASN A 2 12.15 1.74 19.25
C ASN A 2 10.67 2.13 19.11
N ARG A 3 10.31 3.40 19.35
CA ARG A 3 8.93 3.88 19.18
C ARG A 3 8.54 3.99 17.70
N ALA A 4 9.46 4.36 16.81
CA ALA A 4 9.21 4.46 15.37
C ALA A 4 8.97 3.08 14.74
N LEU A 5 9.69 2.05 15.21
CA LEU A 5 9.51 0.65 14.80
C LEU A 5 8.12 0.09 15.13
N VAL A 6 7.40 0.69 16.08
CA VAL A 6 6.04 0.29 16.46
C VAL A 6 5.00 1.24 15.85
N ARG A 7 5.21 2.56 15.99
CA ARG A 7 4.29 3.60 15.49
C ARG A 7 4.14 3.54 13.97
N GLY A 8 5.22 3.26 13.24
CA GLY A 8 5.22 3.12 11.79
C GLY A 8 4.27 2.02 11.32
N PRO A 9 4.52 0.74 11.68
CA PRO A 9 3.63 -0.36 11.35
C PRO A 9 2.18 -0.13 11.78
N LEU A 10 1.94 0.38 12.99
CA LEU A 10 0.58 0.68 13.46
C LEU A 10 -0.12 1.72 12.58
N ALA A 11 0.58 2.81 12.24
CA ALA A 11 0.06 3.81 11.32
C ALA A 11 -0.23 3.23 9.93
N GLY A 12 0.64 2.34 9.44
CA GLY A 12 0.44 1.61 8.20
C GLY A 12 -0.81 0.73 8.23
N LEU A 13 -1.04 0.01 9.33
CA LEU A 13 -2.26 -0.80 9.51
C LEU A 13 -3.52 0.08 9.53
N VAL A 14 -3.50 1.25 10.19
CA VAL A 14 -4.62 2.20 10.15
C VAL A 14 -4.86 2.70 8.73
N GLY A 15 -3.80 3.08 8.00
CA GLY A 15 -3.88 3.46 6.60
C GLY A 15 -4.49 2.36 5.73
N THR A 16 -4.08 1.12 5.94
CA THR A 16 -4.63 -0.05 5.24
C THR A 16 -6.12 -0.22 5.53
N ALA A 17 -6.53 -0.16 6.79
CA ALA A 17 -7.94 -0.28 7.17
C ALA A 17 -8.82 0.76 6.45
N VAL A 18 -8.40 2.03 6.48
CA VAL A 18 -9.15 3.12 5.82
C VAL A 18 -9.17 2.95 4.30
N MET A 19 -8.03 2.59 3.69
CA MET A 19 -7.97 2.33 2.25
C MET A 19 -8.86 1.14 1.85
N THR A 20 -8.88 0.06 2.63
CA THR A 20 -9.74 -1.11 2.37
C THR A 20 -11.22 -0.72 2.41
N LEU A 21 -11.65 0.10 3.38
CA LEU A 21 -13.02 0.62 3.43
C LEU A 21 -13.34 1.48 2.20
N ALA A 22 -12.43 2.35 1.79
CA ALA A 22 -12.59 3.18 0.59
C ALA A 22 -12.68 2.32 -0.69
N GLN A 23 -11.85 1.27 -0.79
CA GLN A 23 -11.89 0.30 -1.90
C GLN A 23 -13.23 -0.43 -1.95
N HIS A 24 -13.74 -0.92 -0.82
CA HIS A 24 -15.05 -1.55 -0.77
C HIS A 24 -16.16 -0.60 -1.21
N ARG A 25 -16.09 0.67 -0.77
CA ARG A 25 -17.06 1.67 -1.19
C ARG A 25 -16.95 1.95 -2.68
N GLU A 26 -15.77 2.16 -3.23
CA GLU A 26 -15.52 2.34 -4.66
C GLU A 26 -16.06 1.16 -5.46
N MET A 27 -15.69 -0.07 -5.13
CA MET A 27 -16.17 -1.28 -5.82
C MET A 27 -17.69 -1.41 -5.78
N SER A 28 -18.34 -1.02 -4.68
CA SER A 28 -19.81 -1.02 -4.58
C SER A 28 -20.48 -0.04 -5.56
N MET A 29 -19.79 1.04 -5.94
CA MET A 29 -20.30 2.07 -6.84
C MET A 29 -19.94 1.80 -8.30
N THR A 30 -18.76 1.22 -8.56
CA THR A 30 -18.23 1.01 -9.91
C THR A 30 -18.48 -0.40 -10.45
N GLY A 31 -18.79 -1.36 -9.57
CA GLY A 31 -18.89 -2.78 -9.93
C GLY A 31 -17.53 -3.43 -10.23
N ARG A 32 -16.41 -2.72 -9.96
CA ARG A 32 -15.06 -3.23 -10.19
C ARG A 32 -14.78 -4.44 -9.30
N ARG A 33 -14.10 -5.45 -9.85
CA ARG A 33 -13.66 -6.63 -9.08
C ARG A 33 -12.50 -6.28 -8.14
N PRO A 34 -12.35 -6.98 -7.00
CA PRO A 34 -11.20 -6.82 -6.11
C PRO A 34 -9.87 -7.06 -6.83
N SER A 35 -8.83 -6.34 -6.41
CA SER A 35 -7.48 -6.57 -6.91
C SER A 35 -6.91 -7.88 -6.36
N THR A 36 -6.22 -8.64 -7.22
CA THR A 36 -5.48 -9.85 -6.88
C THR A 36 -3.97 -9.64 -6.80
N VAL A 37 -3.49 -8.41 -7.05
CA VAL A 37 -2.05 -8.07 -7.10
C VAL A 37 -1.33 -8.45 -5.81
N PRO A 38 -1.82 -8.14 -4.59
CA PRO A 38 -1.16 -8.59 -3.35
C PRO A 38 -1.01 -10.11 -3.29
N GLY A 39 -2.06 -10.85 -3.64
CA GLY A 39 -2.04 -12.32 -3.68
C GLY A 39 -1.03 -12.88 -4.67
N GLN A 40 -0.92 -12.26 -5.86
CA GLN A 40 0.07 -12.63 -6.88
C GLN A 40 1.50 -12.36 -6.41
N VAL A 41 1.75 -11.20 -5.80
CA VAL A 41 3.06 -10.87 -5.20
C VAL A 41 3.43 -11.90 -4.14
N ALA A 42 2.51 -12.20 -3.21
CA ALA A 42 2.78 -13.17 -2.15
C ALA A 42 3.00 -14.58 -2.68
N ALA A 43 2.17 -15.05 -3.63
CA ALA A 43 2.33 -16.37 -4.22
C ALA A 43 3.70 -16.50 -4.90
N GLN A 44 4.14 -15.50 -5.66
CA GLN A 44 5.47 -15.51 -6.28
C GLN A 44 6.61 -15.47 -5.26
N LEU A 45 6.54 -14.58 -4.25
CA LEU A 45 7.57 -14.48 -3.21
C LEU A 45 7.71 -15.75 -2.39
N LEU A 46 6.61 -16.46 -2.15
CA LEU A 46 6.58 -17.69 -1.37
C LEU A 46 6.72 -18.97 -2.22
N GLY A 47 6.85 -18.84 -3.55
CA GLY A 47 6.93 -19.98 -4.47
C GLY A 47 5.67 -20.88 -4.47
N ARG A 48 4.50 -20.30 -4.18
CA ARG A 48 3.22 -21.00 -4.05
C ARG A 48 2.54 -21.09 -5.42
N THR A 49 2.10 -22.29 -5.78
CA THR A 49 1.54 -22.61 -7.11
C THR A 49 0.16 -23.27 -7.04
N GLU A 50 -0.33 -23.55 -5.84
CA GLU A 50 -1.67 -24.11 -5.65
C GLU A 50 -2.77 -23.16 -6.18
N PRO A 51 -3.90 -23.70 -6.66
CA PRO A 51 -4.93 -22.90 -7.35
C PRO A 51 -5.52 -21.74 -6.53
N ASP A 52 -5.54 -21.88 -5.20
CA ASP A 52 -6.08 -20.91 -4.26
C ASP A 52 -5.02 -20.02 -3.60
N ALA A 53 -3.74 -20.13 -3.99
CA ALA A 53 -2.64 -19.34 -3.41
C ALA A 53 -2.93 -17.84 -3.48
N VAL A 54 -3.32 -17.36 -4.68
CA VAL A 54 -3.57 -15.94 -4.91
C VAL A 54 -4.72 -15.42 -4.06
N THR A 55 -5.82 -16.18 -3.94
CA THR A 55 -6.99 -15.73 -3.19
C THR A 55 -6.74 -15.77 -1.69
N THR A 56 -6.10 -16.83 -1.19
CA THR A 56 -5.82 -17.02 0.25
C THR A 56 -4.74 -16.07 0.76
N LEU A 57 -3.74 -15.73 -0.06
CA LEU A 57 -2.65 -14.83 0.31
C LEU A 57 -2.97 -13.35 0.07
N ASN A 58 -4.04 -13.02 -0.65
CA ASN A 58 -4.35 -11.63 -1.01
C ASN A 58 -4.52 -10.73 0.22
N LEU A 59 -5.36 -11.14 1.17
CA LEU A 59 -5.63 -10.35 2.36
C LEU A 59 -4.41 -10.26 3.29
N PRO A 60 -3.73 -11.37 3.66
CA PRO A 60 -2.50 -11.30 4.46
C PRO A 60 -1.44 -10.38 3.85
N MET A 61 -1.19 -10.49 2.54
CA MET A 61 -0.18 -9.66 1.88
C MET A 61 -0.56 -8.19 1.87
N HIS A 62 -1.84 -7.87 1.69
CA HIS A 62 -2.33 -6.49 1.72
C HIS A 62 -2.02 -5.82 3.07
N TRP A 63 -2.27 -6.51 4.18
CA TRP A 63 -1.94 -6.03 5.52
C TRP A 63 -0.43 -6.02 5.80
N ALA A 64 0.30 -7.06 5.37
CA ALA A 64 1.75 -7.13 5.53
C ALA A 64 2.46 -5.99 4.80
N HIS A 65 2.05 -5.71 3.56
CA HIS A 65 2.54 -4.57 2.79
C HIS A 65 2.24 -3.26 3.50
N GLY A 66 1.00 -3.09 3.97
CA GLY A 66 0.56 -1.93 4.74
C GLY A 66 1.39 -1.65 5.99
N ALA A 67 1.65 -2.68 6.81
CA ALA A 67 2.50 -2.55 7.99
C ALA A 67 3.95 -2.21 7.62
N THR A 68 4.48 -2.87 6.58
CA THR A 68 5.87 -2.67 6.12
C THR A 68 6.08 -1.25 5.60
N MET A 69 5.16 -0.74 4.77
CA MET A 69 5.22 0.63 4.27
C MET A 69 4.98 1.65 5.39
N GLY A 70 4.17 1.33 6.40
CA GLY A 70 4.07 2.12 7.63
C GLY A 70 5.42 2.30 8.33
N ALA A 71 6.23 1.24 8.43
CA ALA A 71 7.59 1.35 8.96
C ALA A 71 8.48 2.28 8.12
N LEU A 72 8.37 2.24 6.79
CA LEU A 72 9.05 3.18 5.90
C LEU A 72 8.64 4.63 6.20
N ARG A 73 7.34 4.91 6.38
CA ARG A 73 6.87 6.25 6.77
C ARG A 73 7.47 6.69 8.11
N GLY A 74 7.55 5.78 9.08
CA GLY A 74 8.18 6.06 10.38
C GLY A 74 9.67 6.38 10.25
N ALA A 75 10.41 5.64 9.42
CA ALA A 75 11.82 5.91 9.16
C ALA A 75 12.04 7.29 8.51
N LEU A 76 11.19 7.68 7.54
CA LEU A 76 11.21 9.03 6.96
C LEU A 76 11.03 10.11 8.02
N SER A 77 10.09 9.92 8.95
CA SER A 77 9.87 10.85 10.07
C SER A 77 11.08 11.02 10.97
N GLU A 78 11.79 9.93 11.29
CA GLU A 78 13.01 9.98 12.11
C GLU A 78 14.16 10.71 11.39
N MET A 79 14.15 10.72 10.05
CA MET A 79 15.08 11.51 9.22
C MET A 79 14.65 12.97 9.03
N GLY A 80 13.58 13.42 9.71
CA GLY A 80 13.07 14.79 9.62
C GLY A 80 12.09 15.03 8.47
N VAL A 81 11.76 14.01 7.69
CA VAL A 81 10.81 14.10 6.57
C VAL A 81 9.39 13.83 7.11
N ARG A 82 8.70 14.89 7.55
CA ARG A 82 7.45 14.84 8.35
C ARG A 82 6.31 15.62 7.69
N GLY A 83 5.10 15.51 8.26
CA GLY A 83 3.93 16.25 7.82
C GLY A 83 3.53 15.95 6.38
N VAL A 84 2.87 16.91 5.73
CA VAL A 84 2.37 16.76 4.34
C VAL A 84 3.49 16.43 3.35
N ALA A 85 4.63 17.10 3.46
CA ALA A 85 5.79 16.82 2.62
C ALA A 85 6.29 15.38 2.81
N GLY A 86 6.33 14.90 4.06
CA GLY A 86 6.69 13.52 4.35
C GLY A 86 5.71 12.50 3.79
N SER A 87 4.41 12.78 3.85
CA SER A 87 3.39 11.93 3.21
C SER A 87 3.50 11.90 1.69
N ALA A 88 3.88 13.02 1.05
CA ALA A 88 4.11 13.08 -0.39
C ALA A 88 5.35 12.26 -0.81
N VAL A 89 6.47 12.40 -0.08
CA VAL A 89 7.67 11.58 -0.31
C VAL A 89 7.38 10.10 -0.09
N PHE A 90 6.67 9.78 0.99
CA PHE A 90 6.26 8.42 1.29
C PHE A 90 5.39 7.81 0.18
N PHE A 91 4.38 8.54 -0.29
CA PHE A 91 3.55 8.13 -1.42
C PHE A 91 4.40 7.86 -2.67
N ALA A 92 5.29 8.79 -3.03
CA ALA A 92 6.13 8.64 -4.21
C ALA A 92 7.01 7.38 -4.13
N LEU A 93 7.67 7.16 -2.99
CA LEU A 93 8.53 5.98 -2.78
C LEU A 93 7.74 4.67 -2.83
N MET A 94 6.61 4.59 -2.10
CA MET A 94 5.79 3.38 -2.07
C MET A 94 5.17 3.09 -3.43
N TRP A 95 4.55 4.09 -4.08
CA TRP A 95 3.85 3.89 -5.35
C TRP A 95 4.80 3.52 -6.49
N THR A 96 5.95 4.20 -6.58
CA THR A 96 6.96 3.86 -7.61
C THR A 96 7.65 2.53 -7.33
N GLY A 97 7.92 2.21 -6.06
CA GLY A 97 8.44 0.90 -5.65
C GLY A 97 7.50 -0.23 -6.04
N ASP A 98 6.20 -0.06 -5.80
CA ASP A 98 5.16 -0.99 -6.22
C ASP A 98 5.11 -1.16 -7.73
N ALA A 99 5.10 -0.06 -8.50
CA ALA A 99 5.08 -0.13 -9.95
C ALA A 99 6.29 -0.90 -10.52
N ILE A 100 7.49 -0.67 -9.95
CA ILE A 100 8.71 -1.40 -10.32
C ILE A 100 8.60 -2.87 -9.95
N LEU A 101 8.15 -3.18 -8.73
CA LEU A 101 7.99 -4.56 -8.25
C LEU A 101 7.00 -5.35 -9.11
N TYR A 102 5.81 -4.79 -9.34
CA TYR A 102 4.77 -5.43 -10.14
C TYR A 102 5.25 -5.67 -11.56
N ARG A 103 6.00 -4.73 -12.14
CA ARG A 103 6.60 -4.92 -13.46
C ARG A 103 7.68 -6.00 -13.47
N ALA A 104 8.58 -6.00 -12.49
CA ALA A 104 9.66 -6.98 -12.39
C ALA A 104 9.13 -8.40 -12.20
N MET A 105 7.99 -8.56 -11.53
CA MET A 105 7.29 -9.83 -11.33
C MET A 105 6.38 -10.23 -12.50
N GLY A 106 6.30 -9.42 -13.56
CA GLY A 106 5.39 -9.66 -14.68
C GLY A 106 3.90 -9.60 -14.32
N ILE A 107 3.56 -8.96 -13.19
CA ILE A 107 2.18 -8.84 -12.69
C ILE A 107 1.43 -7.73 -13.42
N ALA A 108 2.10 -6.61 -13.70
CA ALA A 108 1.51 -5.46 -14.37
C ALA A 108 2.46 -4.85 -15.41
N GLU A 109 1.88 -4.20 -16.42
CA GLU A 109 2.61 -3.29 -17.31
C GLU A 109 2.99 -1.99 -16.57
N TRP A 110 3.76 -1.12 -17.23
CA TRP A 110 4.07 0.20 -16.66
C TRP A 110 2.81 1.07 -16.50
N PRO A 111 2.73 1.96 -15.48
CA PRO A 111 1.52 2.74 -15.19
C PRO A 111 0.98 3.59 -16.35
N TRP A 112 1.84 4.10 -17.22
CA TRP A 112 1.44 4.88 -18.41
C TRP A 112 0.81 4.03 -19.54
N ARG A 113 0.78 2.69 -19.39
CA ARG A 113 0.07 1.77 -20.27
C ARG A 113 -1.27 1.30 -19.70
N TRP A 114 -1.57 1.63 -18.45
CA TRP A 114 -2.85 1.29 -17.83
C TRP A 114 -3.95 2.21 -18.38
N SER A 115 -5.21 1.78 -18.26
CA SER A 115 -6.33 2.66 -18.52
C SER A 115 -6.33 3.83 -17.51
N PRO A 116 -6.87 5.01 -17.88
CA PRO A 116 -6.99 6.12 -16.95
C PRO A 116 -7.74 5.78 -15.66
N ALA A 117 -8.75 4.91 -15.74
CA ALA A 117 -9.53 4.46 -14.59
C ALA A 117 -8.70 3.58 -13.64
N GLU A 118 -7.88 2.67 -14.17
CA GLU A 118 -6.97 1.84 -13.36
C GLU A 118 -5.92 2.70 -12.68
N LEU A 119 -5.30 3.62 -13.43
CA LEU A 119 -4.28 4.54 -12.88
C LEU A 119 -4.87 5.42 -11.77
N ALA A 120 -6.04 6.02 -12.00
CA ALA A 120 -6.71 6.85 -11.01
C ALA A 120 -7.10 6.06 -9.76
N THR A 121 -7.60 4.84 -9.93
CA THR A 121 -7.99 3.94 -8.83
C THR A 121 -6.77 3.53 -8.00
N ASP A 122 -5.68 3.15 -8.65
CA ASP A 122 -4.46 2.71 -7.97
C ASP A 122 -3.79 3.86 -7.21
N ALA A 123 -3.51 4.97 -7.92
CA ALA A 123 -2.88 6.15 -7.34
C ALA A 123 -3.77 6.78 -6.25
N GLY A 124 -5.09 6.84 -6.46
CA GLY A 124 -6.03 7.42 -5.50
C GLY A 124 -6.08 6.65 -4.18
N HIS A 125 -6.20 5.33 -4.22
CA HIS A 125 -6.20 4.51 -3.01
C HIS A 125 -4.85 4.56 -2.28
N LYS A 126 -3.74 4.55 -3.02
CA LYS A 126 -2.39 4.65 -2.43
C LYS A 126 -2.09 6.03 -1.88
N ALA A 127 -2.60 7.10 -2.49
CA ALA A 127 -2.53 8.45 -1.96
C ALA A 127 -3.33 8.56 -0.66
N LEU A 128 -4.55 8.02 -0.62
CA LEU A 128 -5.34 7.94 0.61
C LEU A 128 -4.59 7.16 1.70
N TYR A 129 -4.07 5.99 1.38
CA TYR A 129 -3.25 5.19 2.31
C TYR A 129 -2.06 6.00 2.83
N ALA A 130 -1.32 6.69 1.98
CA ALA A 130 -0.15 7.48 2.36
C ALA A 130 -0.51 8.66 3.27
N LEU A 131 -1.61 9.36 2.97
CA LEU A 131 -2.10 10.47 3.77
C LEU A 131 -2.56 10.01 5.17
N ILE A 132 -3.37 8.95 5.24
CA ILE A 132 -3.85 8.41 6.51
C ILE A 132 -2.71 7.84 7.34
N THR A 133 -1.79 7.09 6.71
CA THR A 133 -0.59 6.57 7.39
C THR A 133 0.27 7.70 7.93
N GLY A 134 0.52 8.74 7.12
CA GLY A 134 1.30 9.90 7.55
C GLY A 134 0.66 10.66 8.71
N ALA A 135 -0.63 10.98 8.59
CA ALA A 135 -1.37 11.68 9.64
C ALA A 135 -1.44 10.85 10.94
N THR A 136 -1.66 9.54 10.83
CA THR A 136 -1.67 8.64 11.99
C THR A 136 -0.29 8.58 12.65
N TYR A 137 0.78 8.48 11.86
CA TYR A 137 2.13 8.46 12.42
C TYR A 137 2.44 9.76 13.15
N ASP A 138 2.14 10.91 12.53
CA ASP A 138 2.41 12.22 13.11
C ASP A 138 1.63 12.38 14.43
N ALA A 139 0.35 12.02 14.47
CA ALA A 139 -0.46 12.03 15.70
C ALA A 139 0.02 11.08 16.80
N LEU A 140 0.64 9.95 16.43
CA LEU A 140 1.26 9.03 17.39
C LEU A 140 2.65 9.49 17.85
N ALA A 141 3.31 10.34 17.06
CA ALA A 141 4.68 10.78 17.26
C ALA A 141 4.79 12.04 18.11
N ASP A 142 3.76 12.88 18.08
CA ASP A 142 3.50 13.97 19.03
C ASP A 142 3.33 13.45 20.48
#